data_AF-L5M8J2-F1
#
_entry.id   AF-L5M8J2-F1
#
_cell.length_a   1.000
_cell.length_b   1.000
_cell.length_c   1.000
_cell.angle_alpha   90.00
_cell.angle_beta   90.00
_cell.angle_gamma   90.00
#
_symmetry.space_group_name_H-M   'P 1'
#
loop_
_entity.id
_entity.type
_entity.pdbx_description
1 polymer ?
#
loop_
_entity_poly.entity_id
_entity_poly.type
_entity_poly.pdbx_seq_one_letter_code
_entity_poly.pdbx_strand_id
1 'polypeptide(L)'
;MNIVPEGAVSKPFITYHDEMDLNVYMRIAPELYHKMLVDDDIDQVYEIGCQFWNEGLNMTPNPEFSTCDPYLAYESISILLKS
;
A
#
# COMPACT_ATOMS: atom_id res chain seq x y z
N MET A 1 -6.11 -7.27 -2.87
CA MET A 1 -7.35 -6.50 -3.14
C MET A 1 -7.96 -6.17 -1.79
N ASN A 2 -8.49 -4.96 -1.63
CA ASN A 2 -8.94 -4.45 -0.35
C ASN A 2 -10.45 -4.18 -0.39
N ILE A 3 -11.14 -4.36 0.73
CA ILE A 3 -12.55 -3.96 0.88
C ILE A 3 -12.66 -2.45 1.05
N VAL A 4 -11.66 -1.83 1.70
CA VAL A 4 -11.53 -0.38 1.84
C VAL A 4 -10.12 0.04 1.37
N PRO A 5 -9.99 1.00 0.45
CA PRO A 5 -8.69 1.49 -0.02
C PRO A 5 -8.16 2.54 0.96
N GLU A 6 -7.03 2.26 1.60
CA GLU A 6 -6.42 3.12 2.63
C GLU A 6 -4.88 3.06 2.52
N GLY A 7 -4.19 3.86 3.34
CA GLY A 7 -2.72 3.95 3.37
C GLY A 7 -2.10 4.93 2.37
N ALA A 8 -2.91 5.60 1.56
CA ALA A 8 -2.49 6.71 0.71
C ALA A 8 -3.69 7.61 0.37
N VAL A 9 -3.42 8.84 -0.09
CA VAL A 9 -4.45 9.75 -0.62
C VAL A 9 -4.42 9.67 -2.14
N SER A 10 -5.08 8.66 -2.71
CA SER A 10 -5.21 8.50 -4.17
C SER A 10 -6.55 7.87 -4.54
N LYS A 11 -6.99 8.07 -5.79
CA LYS A 11 -8.21 7.46 -6.32
C LYS A 11 -7.93 5.99 -6.67
N PRO A 12 -8.66 5.01 -6.09
CA PRO A 12 -8.42 3.60 -6.35
C PRO A 12 -9.06 3.15 -7.68
N PHE A 13 -8.56 2.04 -8.23
CA PHE A 13 -9.32 1.24 -9.19
C PHE A 13 -10.34 0.37 -8.45
N ILE A 14 -11.54 0.25 -9.03
CA ILE A 14 -12.64 -0.54 -8.49
C ILE A 14 -12.86 -1.72 -9.43
N THR A 15 -13.00 -2.92 -8.87
CA THR A 15 -13.42 -4.12 -9.59
C THR A 15 -14.46 -4.87 -8.75
N TYR A 16 -15.04 -5.93 -9.29
CA TYR A 16 -16.13 -6.68 -8.68
C TYR A 16 -15.74 -8.15 -8.54
N HIS A 17 -16.04 -8.74 -7.38
CA HIS A 17 -15.77 -10.14 -7.08
C HIS A 17 -17.07 -10.95 -7.26
N ASP A 18 -17.19 -11.68 -8.36
CA ASP A 18 -18.44 -12.35 -8.77
C ASP A 18 -19.02 -13.30 -7.71
N GLU A 19 -18.19 -14.20 -7.14
CA GLU A 19 -18.70 -15.20 -6.18
C GLU A 19 -19.12 -14.62 -4.82
N MET A 20 -18.52 -13.50 -4.42
CA MET A 20 -18.77 -12.85 -3.13
C MET A 20 -19.76 -11.70 -3.25
N ASP A 21 -20.23 -11.39 -4.47
CA ASP A 21 -21.15 -10.31 -4.79
C ASP A 21 -20.77 -8.96 -4.14
N LEU A 22 -19.50 -8.55 -4.30
CA LEU A 22 -19.01 -7.32 -3.69
C LEU A 22 -17.99 -6.57 -4.55
N ASN A 23 -17.97 -5.25 -4.38
CA ASN A 23 -16.93 -4.40 -4.96
C ASN A 23 -15.65 -4.49 -4.13
N VAL A 24 -14.52 -4.62 -4.80
CA VAL A 24 -13.18 -4.58 -4.20
C VAL A 24 -12.32 -3.53 -4.90
N TYR A 25 -11.31 -3.07 -4.17
CA TYR A 25 -10.40 -2.04 -4.63
C TYR A 25 -9.02 -2.62 -4.86
N MET A 26 -8.38 -2.21 -5.96
CA MET A 26 -6.95 -2.43 -6.12
C MET A 26 -6.21 -1.57 -5.10
N ARG A 27 -5.12 -2.12 -4.54
CA ARG A 27 -4.40 -1.46 -3.45
C ARG A 27 -3.73 -0.17 -3.91
N ILE A 28 -3.80 0.85 -3.05
CA ILE A 28 -3.14 2.14 -3.25
C ILE A 28 -1.85 2.27 -2.44
N ALA A 29 -1.73 1.52 -1.34
CA ALA A 29 -0.53 1.34 -0.52
C ALA A 29 -0.65 0.05 0.33
N PRO A 30 0.47 -0.54 0.78
CA PRO A 30 0.46 -1.69 1.68
C PRO A 30 0.49 -1.30 3.17
N GLU A 31 0.54 0.00 3.48
CA GLU A 31 0.83 0.60 4.78
C GLU A 31 0.15 -0.09 5.99
N LEU A 32 -1.16 -0.29 5.92
CA LEU A 32 -1.92 -0.82 7.05
C LEU A 32 -1.62 -2.28 7.34
N TYR A 33 -1.40 -3.08 6.29
CA TYR A 33 -1.05 -4.48 6.48
C TYR A 33 0.32 -4.62 7.12
N HIS A 34 1.28 -3.76 6.77
CA HIS A 34 2.59 -3.76 7.43
C HIS A 34 2.50 -3.36 8.90
N LYS A 35 1.67 -2.36 9.25
CA LYS A 35 1.41 -2.03 10.66
C LYS A 35 0.80 -3.20 11.43
N MET A 36 -0.17 -3.90 10.84
CA MET A 36 -0.78 -5.07 11.46
C MET A 36 0.23 -6.20 11.71
N LEU A 37 1.18 -6.40 10.80
CA LEU A 37 2.26 -7.40 10.99
C LEU A 37 3.22 -6.99 12.11
N VAL A 38 3.52 -5.70 12.23
CA VAL A 38 4.32 -5.17 13.35
C VAL A 38 3.58 -5.34 14.68
N ASP A 39 2.27 -5.10 14.69
CA ASP A 39 1.43 -5.35 15.88
C ASP A 39 1.36 -6.85 16.25
N ASP A 40 1.62 -7.75 15.28
CA ASP A 40 1.68 -9.21 15.44
C ASP A 40 3.14 -9.72 15.63
N ASP A 41 3.96 -8.94 16.32
CA ASP A 41 5.35 -9.27 16.70
C ASP A 41 6.35 -9.48 15.54
N ILE A 42 6.08 -8.95 14.34
CA ILE A 42 7.05 -8.90 13.24
C ILE A 42 7.72 -7.53 13.17
N ASP A 43 8.81 -7.37 13.91
CA ASP A 43 9.48 -6.08 14.13
C ASP A 43 9.99 -5.38 12.86
N GLN A 44 10.29 -6.13 11.79
CA GLN A 44 10.85 -5.58 10.56
C GLN A 44 10.21 -6.24 9.35
N VAL A 45 9.43 -5.46 8.61
CA VAL A 45 8.78 -5.90 7.36
C VAL A 45 9.06 -4.91 6.25
N TYR A 46 9.22 -5.42 5.03
CA TYR A 46 9.24 -4.58 3.86
C TYR A 46 8.56 -5.31 2.71
N GLU A 47 8.02 -4.55 1.77
CA GLU A 47 7.45 -5.11 0.56
C GLU A 47 7.88 -4.30 -0.65
N ILE A 48 8.31 -5.02 -1.70
CA ILE A 48 8.45 -4.47 -3.05
C ILE A 48 7.28 -4.99 -3.87
N GLY A 49 6.45 -4.08 -4.37
CA GLY A 49 5.29 -4.50 -5.17
C GLY A 49 4.59 -3.35 -5.88
N CYS A 50 3.63 -3.71 -6.72
CA CYS A 50 2.87 -2.74 -7.51
C CYS A 50 1.77 -2.07 -6.68
N GLN A 51 1.58 -0.77 -6.90
CA GLN A 51 0.46 0.04 -6.41
C GLN A 51 -0.34 0.57 -7.60
N PHE A 52 -1.64 0.77 -7.41
CA PHE A 52 -2.56 1.10 -8.51
C PHE A 52 -3.32 2.39 -8.22
N TRP A 53 -2.96 3.46 -8.93
CA TRP A 53 -3.56 4.78 -8.76
C TRP A 53 -4.34 5.16 -10.01
N ASN A 54 -5.65 5.33 -9.87
CA ASN A 54 -6.57 5.71 -10.94
C ASN A 54 -6.60 7.24 -11.11
N GLU A 55 -5.43 7.81 -11.40
CA GLU A 55 -5.24 9.24 -11.60
C GLU A 55 -5.01 9.56 -13.08
N GLY A 56 -5.22 10.83 -13.45
CA GLY A 56 -5.07 11.28 -14.82
C GLY A 56 -3.62 11.12 -15.32
N LEU A 57 -3.47 10.75 -16.59
CA LEU A 57 -2.18 10.60 -17.26
C LEU A 57 -1.53 11.98 -17.49
N ASN A 58 -0.81 12.48 -16.50
CA ASN A 58 0.06 13.66 -16.59
C ASN A 58 1.52 13.23 -16.44
N MET A 59 2.45 14.14 -16.16
CA MET A 59 3.85 13.81 -15.82
C MET A 59 4.02 13.03 -14.49
N THR A 60 2.90 12.71 -13.83
CA THR A 60 2.81 11.89 -12.61
C THR A 60 2.99 10.39 -12.90
N PRO A 61 3.23 9.55 -11.88
CA PRO A 61 3.61 8.16 -12.09
C PRO A 61 2.55 7.38 -12.86
N ASN A 62 3.02 6.36 -13.58
CA ASN A 62 2.16 5.43 -14.32
C ASN A 62 1.05 4.90 -13.40
N PRO A 63 -0.19 4.64 -13.90
CA PRO A 63 -1.29 4.14 -13.06
C PRO A 63 -0.98 2.83 -12.32
N GLU A 64 0.04 2.11 -12.76
CA GLU A 64 0.70 1.04 -12.02
C GLU A 64 2.19 1.39 -11.84
N PHE A 65 2.67 1.38 -10.60
CA PHE A 65 4.08 1.64 -10.31
C PHE A 65 4.54 0.84 -9.10
N SER A 66 5.86 0.63 -9.00
CA SER A 66 6.45 -0.16 -7.93
C SER A 66 6.94 0.73 -6.79
N THR A 67 6.64 0.33 -5.56
CA THR A 67 7.14 0.96 -4.33
C THR A 67 7.96 -0.05 -3.52
N CYS A 68 8.80 0.48 -2.63
CA CYS A 68 9.43 -0.29 -1.55
C CYS A 68 9.01 0.37 -0.24
N ASP A 69 8.24 -0.34 0.57
CA ASP A 69 7.64 0.19 1.79
C ASP A 69 8.18 -0.55 3.02
N PRO A 70 9.19 -0.01 3.72
CA PRO A 70 9.74 -0.59 4.93
C PRO A 70 9.00 -0.12 6.19
N TYR A 71 8.86 -1.03 7.15
CA TYR A 71 8.32 -0.81 8.49
C TYR A 71 9.28 -1.41 9.53
N LEU A 72 9.65 -0.61 10.52
CA LEU A 72 10.55 -0.98 11.61
C LEU A 72 9.92 -0.60 12.95
N ALA A 73 9.67 -1.60 13.79
CA ALA A 73 9.20 -1.41 15.15
C ALA A 73 10.25 -0.69 15.99
N TYR A 74 9.81 0.15 16.93
CA TYR A 74 10.65 0.91 17.86
C TYR A 74 11.65 1.90 17.24
N GLU A 75 11.70 2.02 15.91
CA GLU A 75 12.59 2.92 15.21
C GLU A 75 11.90 4.24 14.83
N SER A 76 12.67 5.31 14.85
CA SER A 76 12.23 6.61 14.32
C SER A 76 12.69 6.79 12.87
N ILE A 77 12.04 7.72 12.16
CA ILE A 77 12.43 8.10 10.79
C ILE A 77 13.92 8.45 10.65
N SER A 78 14.57 8.89 11.73
CA SER A 78 16.00 9.19 11.71
C SER A 78 16.88 8.00 11.34
N ILE A 79 16.47 6.76 11.64
CA ILE A 79 17.23 5.56 11.28
C ILE A 79 17.21 5.35 9.77
N LEU A 80 16.07 5.61 9.12
CA LEU A 80 15.93 5.49 7.66
C LEU A 80 16.75 6.54 6.88
N LEU A 81 17.12 7.65 7.53
CA LEU A 81 17.84 8.77 6.91
C LEU A 81 19.35 8.74 7.17
N LYS A 82 19.85 7.79 7.95
CA LYS A 82 21.29 7.64 8.21
C LYS A 82 21.97 7.03 6.98
N SER A 83 22.97 7.73 6.45
CA SER A 83 23.86 7.29 5.37
C SER A 83 25.03 6.47 5.90
#